data_AF-A0A971R3S9-F1
#
_entry.id   AF-A0A971R3S9-F1
#
_cell.length_a   1.000
_cell.length_b   1.000
_cell.length_c   1.000
_cell.angle_alpha   90.00
_cell.angle_beta   90.00
_cell.angle_gamma   90.00
#
_symmetry.space_group_name_H-M   'P 1'
#
loop_
_entity.id
_entity.type
_entity.pdbx_description
1 polymer ?
#
loop_
_entity_poly.entity_id
_entity_poly.type
_entity_poly.pdbx_seq_one_letter_code
_entity_poly.pdbx_strand_id
1 'polypeptide(L)'
;MGLVRPPQPVKLLVSMLAADVALFDVAESALSCTFGSVDWRSAQLPFEATQYYAREMGLPQWRRFVTFTELIDPGELVELKLHTNALEQELAV
;
A
#
# COMPACT_ATOMS: atom_id res chain seq x y z
N MET A 1 -28.15 -25.32 -3.02
CA MET A 1 -26.97 -24.95 -3.85
C MET A 1 -26.89 -23.44 -3.89
N GLY A 2 -25.73 -22.84 -3.60
CA GLY A 2 -25.56 -21.38 -3.61
C GLY A 2 -25.57 -20.84 -5.05
N LEU A 3 -26.26 -19.71 -5.25
CA LEU A 3 -26.25 -19.00 -6.54
C LEU A 3 -24.92 -18.23 -6.67
N VAL A 4 -24.21 -18.46 -7.78
CA VAL A 4 -23.00 -17.70 -8.10
C VAL A 4 -23.38 -16.23 -8.33
N ARG A 5 -22.62 -15.32 -7.73
CA ARG A 5 -22.76 -13.87 -7.88
C ARG A 5 -21.37 -13.25 -8.05
N PRO A 6 -21.24 -12.14 -8.78
CA PRO A 6 -19.99 -11.40 -8.80
C PRO A 6 -19.61 -10.96 -7.37
N PRO A 7 -18.31 -10.88 -7.06
CA PRO A 7 -17.89 -10.35 -5.78
C PRO A 7 -18.36 -8.89 -5.63
N GLN A 8 -18.59 -8.47 -4.40
CA GLN A 8 -18.86 -7.07 -4.12
C GLN A 8 -17.55 -6.27 -4.24
N PRO A 9 -17.59 -5.02 -4.73
CA PRO A 9 -16.45 -4.12 -4.68
C PRO A 9 -15.95 -3.96 -3.24
N VAL A 10 -14.63 -3.87 -3.05
CA VAL A 10 -13.98 -3.85 -1.73
C VAL A 10 -13.10 -2.62 -1.56
N LYS A 11 -12.86 -2.24 -0.30
CA LYS A 11 -11.99 -1.11 0.03
C LYS A 11 -10.53 -1.54 -0.10
N LEU A 12 -9.76 -0.80 -0.90
CA LEU A 12 -8.33 -1.02 -1.03
C LEU A 12 -7.59 -0.45 0.19
N LEU A 13 -6.87 -1.32 0.91
CA LEU A 13 -6.00 -0.98 2.02
C LEU A 13 -4.55 -1.24 1.61
N VAL A 14 -3.72 -0.20 1.63
CA VAL A 14 -2.29 -0.31 1.33
C VAL A 14 -1.49 -0.14 2.62
N SER A 15 -0.56 -1.05 2.86
CA SER A 15 0.38 -1.03 3.97
C SER A 15 1.77 -0.64 3.46
N MET A 16 2.14 0.63 3.61
CA MET A 16 3.45 1.12 3.22
C MET A 16 4.47 0.90 4.32
N LEU A 17 5.69 0.52 3.92
CA LEU A 17 6.86 0.38 4.78
C LEU A 17 8.00 1.21 4.20
N ALA A 18 8.65 2.02 5.03
CA ALA A 18 9.78 2.83 4.60
C ALA A 18 10.69 3.16 5.79
N ALA A 19 12.00 3.30 5.53
CA ALA A 19 12.93 3.83 6.52
C ALA A 19 12.86 5.37 6.62
N ASP A 20 12.65 6.04 5.49
CA ASP A 20 12.40 7.46 5.42
C ASP A 20 10.89 7.74 5.39
N VAL A 21 10.40 8.48 6.39
CA VAL A 21 8.99 8.85 6.51
C VAL A 21 8.52 9.81 5.41
N ALA A 22 9.43 10.54 4.76
CA ALA A 22 9.10 11.41 3.63
C ALA A 22 8.62 10.62 2.41
N LEU A 23 9.08 9.37 2.24
CA LEU A 23 8.65 8.50 1.15
C LEU A 23 7.16 8.17 1.22
N PHE A 24 6.53 8.23 2.40
CA PHE A 24 5.10 8.00 2.50
C PHE A 24 4.28 9.03 1.75
N ASP A 25 4.66 10.30 1.79
CA ASP A 25 3.89 11.36 1.13
C ASP A 25 4.08 11.27 -0.40
N VAL A 26 5.29 10.89 -0.85
CA VAL A 26 5.58 10.62 -2.27
C VAL A 26 4.77 9.42 -2.77
N ALA A 27 4.82 8.31 -2.04
CA ALA A 27 4.06 7.10 -2.38
C ALA A 27 2.55 7.35 -2.33
N GLU A 28 2.04 8.05 -1.31
CA GLU A 28 0.61 8.40 -1.21
C GLU A 28 0.16 9.23 -2.43
N SER A 29 0.96 10.21 -2.85
CA SER A 29 0.66 11.00 -4.04
C SER A 29 0.62 10.13 -5.30
N ALA A 30 1.60 9.27 -5.52
CA ALA A 30 1.64 8.39 -6.69
C ALA A 30 0.47 7.39 -6.69
N LEU A 31 0.20 6.75 -5.55
CA LEU A 31 -0.92 5.82 -5.38
C LEU A 31 -2.26 6.52 -5.61
N SER A 32 -2.40 7.78 -5.20
CA SER A 32 -3.65 8.53 -5.42
C SER A 32 -3.96 8.79 -6.90
N CYS A 33 -2.93 8.90 -7.74
CA CYS A 33 -3.12 9.02 -9.19
C CYS A 33 -3.69 7.73 -9.82
N THR A 34 -3.40 6.57 -9.22
CA THR A 34 -3.81 5.27 -9.76
C THR A 34 -5.08 4.73 -9.11
N PHE A 35 -5.21 4.88 -7.79
CA PHE A 35 -6.26 4.24 -6.99
C PHE A 35 -7.35 5.20 -6.50
N GLY A 36 -7.23 6.48 -6.86
CA GLY A 36 -8.20 7.52 -6.51
C GLY A 36 -7.86 8.25 -5.22
N SER A 37 -8.84 8.97 -4.66
CA SER A 37 -8.56 9.90 -3.56
C SER A 37 -8.37 9.16 -2.24
N VAL A 38 -7.27 9.44 -1.54
CA VAL A 38 -7.02 8.92 -0.19
C VAL A 38 -8.05 9.50 0.78
N ASP A 39 -8.81 8.63 1.44
CA ASP A 39 -9.87 9.03 2.37
C ASP A 39 -9.56 8.74 3.84
N TRP A 40 -8.53 7.94 4.10
CA TRP A 40 -8.02 7.70 5.43
C TRP A 40 -6.54 7.34 5.41
N ARG A 41 -5.83 7.81 6.44
CA ARG A 41 -4.43 7.48 6.73
C ARG A 41 -4.28 7.15 8.21
N SER A 42 -3.46 6.15 8.53
CA SER A 42 -3.08 5.89 9.92
C SER A 42 -2.07 6.92 10.43
N ALA A 43 -1.85 6.94 11.74
CA ALA A 43 -0.62 7.51 12.30
C ALA A 43 0.61 6.80 11.72
N GLN A 44 1.78 7.45 11.82
CA GLN A 44 3.06 6.78 11.57
C GLN A 44 3.33 5.81 12.71
N LEU A 45 3.43 4.52 12.39
CA LEU A 45 3.64 3.47 13.37
C LEU A 45 5.11 3.04 13.31
N PRO A 46 5.80 2.91 14.45
CA PRO A 46 7.10 2.24 14.47
C PRO A 46 6.91 0.80 14.00
N PHE A 47 7.74 0.36 13.06
CA PHE A 47 7.78 -1.00 12.59
C PHE A 47 9.05 -1.65 13.10
N GLU A 48 8.91 -2.42 14.18
CA GLU A 48 9.98 -3.27 14.68
C GLU A 48 10.16 -4.45 13.71
N ALA A 49 10.92 -4.20 12.65
CA ALA A 49 11.32 -5.22 11.72
C ALA A 49 12.03 -6.35 12.47
N THR A 50 11.63 -7.59 12.21
CA THR A 50 12.50 -8.73 12.50
C THR A 50 13.81 -8.53 11.74
N GLN A 51 14.93 -9.08 12.25
CA GLN A 51 16.28 -8.92 11.64
C GLN A 51 16.34 -9.24 10.14
N TYR A 52 15.34 -9.96 9.62
CA TYR A 52 15.12 -10.27 8.21
C TYR A 52 15.01 -9.02 7.31
N TYR A 53 14.19 -8.03 7.66
CA TYR A 53 13.96 -6.85 6.80
C TYR A 53 15.01 -5.75 6.97
N ALA A 54 15.80 -5.79 8.05
CA ALA A 54 16.81 -4.79 8.34
C ALA A 54 17.93 -4.74 7.29
N ARG A 55 18.23 -5.88 6.64
CA ARG A 55 19.30 -5.97 5.62
C ARG A 55 18.88 -5.39 4.28
N GLU A 56 17.61 -5.46 3.92
CA GLU A 56 17.10 -4.99 2.63
C GLU A 56 16.60 -3.54 2.66
N MET A 57 15.98 -3.11 3.77
CA MET A 57 15.30 -1.81 3.84
C MET A 57 15.94 -0.81 4.80
N GLY A 58 17.00 -1.21 5.51
CA GLY A 58 17.58 -0.41 6.59
C GLY A 58 16.71 -0.35 7.84
N LEU A 59 17.19 0.39 8.84
CA LEU A 59 16.51 0.64 10.11
C LEU A 59 16.67 2.13 10.49
N PRO A 60 15.72 2.72 11.23
CA PRO A 60 14.44 2.15 11.67
C PRO A 60 13.45 2.01 10.50
N GLN A 61 12.44 1.15 10.65
CA GLN A 61 11.34 1.05 9.69
C GLN A 61 10.09 1.67 10.30
N TRP A 62 9.34 2.37 9.45
CA TRP A 62 8.05 2.95 9.78
C TRP A 62 6.98 2.28 8.93
N ARG A 63 5.75 2.32 9.43
CA ARG A 63 4.57 1.84 8.71
C ARG A 63 3.51 2.92 8.67
N ARG A 64 2.87 3.05 7.50
CA ARG A 64 1.65 3.86 7.33
C ARG A 64 0.64 3.08 6.51
N PHE A 65 -0.60 3.08 6.97
CA PHE A 65 -1.72 2.55 6.20
C PHE A 65 -2.46 3.69 5.52
N VAL A 66 -2.93 3.44 4.30
CA VAL A 66 -3.82 4.35 3.57
C VAL A 66 -4.96 3.56 2.93
N THR A 67 -6.12 4.20 2.83
CA THR A 67 -7.25 3.71 2.03
C THR A 67 -7.74 4.77 1.07
N PHE A 68 -8.48 4.32 0.05
CA PHE A 68 -9.00 5.16 -1.03
C PHE A 68 -10.52 5.20 -1.01
N THR A 69 -11.09 6.28 -1.53
CA THR A 69 -12.54 6.52 -1.59
C THR A 69 -13.21 5.50 -2.51
N GLU A 70 -12.57 5.23 -3.64
CA GLU A 70 -13.03 4.31 -4.67
C GLU A 70 -12.89 2.85 -4.22
N LEU A 71 -13.96 2.07 -4.36
CA LEU A 71 -13.92 0.63 -4.16
C LEU A 71 -13.40 -0.06 -5.43
N ILE A 72 -12.63 -1.12 -5.25
CA ILE A 72 -12.03 -1.88 -6.35
C ILE A 72 -12.78 -3.19 -6.59
N ASP A 73 -12.66 -3.75 -7.80
CA ASP A 73 -12.98 -5.16 -8.00
C ASP A 73 -11.87 -6.01 -7.36
N PRO A 74 -12.17 -6.94 -6.43
CA PRO A 74 -11.13 -7.80 -5.87
C PRO A 74 -10.40 -8.65 -6.92
N GLY A 75 -10.96 -8.84 -8.12
CA GLY A 75 -10.29 -9.47 -9.25
C GLY A 75 -9.08 -8.69 -9.78
N GLU A 76 -8.99 -7.38 -9.52
CA GLU A 76 -7.92 -6.51 -10.00
C GLU A 76 -6.67 -6.55 -9.10
N LEU A 77 -6.73 -7.21 -7.93
CA LEU A 77 -5.65 -7.19 -6.93
C LEU A 77 -4.28 -7.58 -7.46
N VAL A 78 -4.22 -8.49 -8.45
CA VAL A 78 -2.95 -8.90 -9.08
C VAL A 78 -2.31 -7.72 -9.81
N GLU A 79 -3.07 -6.99 -10.62
CA GLU A 79 -2.59 -5.85 -11.40
C GLU A 79 -2.21 -4.69 -10.48
N LEU A 80 -3.06 -4.41 -9.48
CA LEU A 80 -2.78 -3.39 -8.47
C LEU A 80 -1.49 -3.72 -7.70
N LYS A 81 -1.24 -4.99 -7.35
CA LYS A 81 0.01 -5.39 -6.69
C LYS A 81 1.22 -5.19 -7.60
N LEU A 82 1.14 -5.55 -8.87
CA LEU A 82 2.22 -5.31 -9.84
C LEU A 82 2.53 -3.81 -9.97
N HIS A 83 1.51 -2.96 -9.97
CA HIS A 83 1.69 -1.51 -9.98
C HIS A 83 2.44 -1.02 -8.73
N THR A 84 2.05 -1.49 -7.54
CA THR A 84 2.75 -1.10 -6.30
C THR A 84 4.20 -1.60 -6.27
N ASN A 85 4.49 -2.78 -6.83
CA ASN A 85 5.87 -3.27 -6.93
C ASN A 85 6.73 -2.41 -7.85
N ALA A 86 6.18 -1.92 -8.97
CA ALA A 86 6.89 -1.02 -9.86
C ALA A 86 7.19 0.31 -9.14
N LEU A 87 6.21 0.87 -8.42
CA LEU A 87 6.41 2.07 -7.60
C LEU A 87 7.48 1.84 -6.50
N GLU A 88 7.45 0.69 -5.83
CA GLU A 88 8.48 0.32 -4.84
C GLU A 88 9.87 0.28 -5.48
N GLN A 89 10.01 -0.23 -6.70
CA GLN A 89 11.29 -0.25 -7.43
C GLN A 89 11.75 1.15 -7.86
N GLU A 90 10.84 2.04 -8.22
CA GLU A 90 11.16 3.44 -8.57
C GLU A 90 11.62 4.25 -7.35
N LEU A 91 11.08 3.94 -6.17
CA LEU A 91 11.41 4.61 -4.91
C LEU A 91 12.59 3.96 -4.16
N ALA A 92 12.96 2.73 -4.52
CA ALA A 92 14.13 2.06 -3.97
C ALA A 92 15.42 2.71 -4.48
N VAL A 93 16.33 3.02 -3.54
CA VAL A 93 17.66 3.57 -3.80
C VAL A 93 18.70 2.46 -3.83
#